data_AF-A0A3B8L589-F1
#
_entry.id   AF-A0A3B8L589-F1
#
_cell.length_a   1.000
_cell.length_b   1.000
_cell.length_c   1.000
_cell.angle_alpha   90.00
_cell.angle_beta   90.00
_cell.angle_gamma   90.00
#
_symmetry.space_group_name_H-M   'P 1'
#
loop_
_entity.id
_entity.type
_entity.pdbx_description
1 polymer ?
#
loop_
_entity_poly.entity_id
_entity_poly.type
_entity_poly.pdbx_seq_one_letter_code
_entity_poly.pdbx_strand_id
1 'polypeptide(L)'
;MPAKAILARQLAGLFSLLAGGLGGSPVVIPLADQRPLERIGLDQIERLVDWPFTSRSTLAELISEGSVPLQSRSIRIVISDFLFPLDPETLVKQLASSASTLWVVQVLGEWEANPTPVGGRRLVDNETAGEADLVINGRAIDDYL
;
A
#
# COMPACT_ATOMS: atom_id res chain seq x y z
N MET A 1 -11.99 1.59 -3.26
CA MET A 1 -12.99 0.67 -3.84
C MET A 1 -12.88 -0.72 -3.19
N PRO A 2 -13.99 -1.40 -2.86
CA PRO A 2 -13.95 -2.69 -2.16
C PRO A 2 -13.15 -3.78 -2.90
N ALA A 3 -13.21 -3.80 -4.24
CA ALA A 3 -12.49 -4.79 -5.06
C ALA A 3 -10.96 -4.71 -4.92
N LYS A 4 -10.40 -3.50 -4.91
CA LYS A 4 -8.95 -3.24 -4.76
C LYS A 4 -8.41 -3.74 -3.42
N ALA A 5 -9.14 -3.45 -2.33
CA ALA A 5 -8.80 -3.91 -1.00
C ALA A 5 -8.86 -5.44 -0.89
N ILE A 6 -9.85 -6.09 -1.53
CA ILE A 6 -9.92 -7.55 -1.60
C ILE A 6 -8.69 -8.11 -2.33
N LEU A 7 -8.34 -7.56 -3.50
CA LEU A 7 -7.21 -8.03 -4.28
C LEU A 7 -5.87 -7.88 -3.53
N ALA A 8 -5.64 -6.76 -2.86
CA ALA A 8 -4.43 -6.55 -2.05
C ALA A 8 -4.29 -7.61 -0.94
N ARG A 9 -5.39 -7.93 -0.24
CA ARG A 9 -5.42 -8.98 0.79
C ARG A 9 -5.17 -10.37 0.20
N GLN A 10 -5.78 -10.67 -0.94
CA GLN A 10 -5.59 -11.95 -1.65
C GLN A 10 -4.14 -12.13 -2.12
N LEU A 11 -3.51 -11.07 -2.65
CA LEU A 11 -2.11 -11.10 -3.05
C LEU A 11 -1.20 -11.33 -1.84
N ALA A 12 -1.43 -10.63 -0.73
CA ALA A 12 -0.66 -10.83 0.51
C ALA A 12 -0.79 -12.28 1.03
N GLY A 13 -2.01 -12.84 1.03
CA GLY A 13 -2.27 -14.23 1.40
C GLY A 13 -1.60 -15.22 0.45
N LEU A 14 -1.72 -15.01 -0.86
CA LEU A 14 -1.10 -15.84 -1.89
C LEU A 14 0.43 -15.89 -1.74
N PHE A 15 1.08 -14.74 -1.64
CA PHE A 15 2.54 -14.70 -1.47
C PHE A 15 2.99 -15.37 -0.16
N SER A 16 2.21 -15.22 0.91
CA SER A 16 2.49 -15.90 2.18
C SER A 16 2.38 -17.41 2.03
N LEU A 17 1.33 -17.92 1.41
CA LEU A 17 1.16 -19.36 1.18
C LEU A 17 2.26 -19.94 0.29
N LEU A 18 2.63 -19.24 -0.78
CA LEU A 18 3.72 -19.66 -1.67
C LEU A 18 5.07 -19.65 -0.96
N ALA A 19 5.40 -18.60 -0.22
CA ALA A 19 6.64 -18.51 0.54
C ALA A 19 6.72 -19.60 1.62
N GLY A 20 5.62 -19.88 2.31
CA GLY A 20 5.52 -20.98 3.28
C GLY A 20 5.72 -22.36 2.63
N GLY A 21 5.09 -22.59 1.48
CA GLY A 21 5.24 -23.83 0.71
C GLY A 21 6.67 -24.09 0.21
N LEU A 22 7.46 -23.04 0.01
CA LEU A 22 8.89 -23.11 -0.32
C LEU A 22 9.81 -23.27 0.90
N GLY A 23 9.25 -23.45 2.10
CA GLY A 23 9.99 -23.60 3.36
C GLY A 23 10.42 -22.27 4.01
N GLY A 24 9.88 -21.14 3.55
CA GLY A 24 10.10 -19.83 4.17
C GLY A 24 9.20 -19.59 5.39
N SER A 25 9.51 -18.52 6.13
CA SER A 25 8.71 -18.05 7.28
C SER A 25 8.11 -16.67 6.97
N PRO A 26 7.06 -16.60 6.13
CA PRO A 26 6.46 -15.34 5.73
C PRO A 26 5.79 -14.65 6.91
N VAL A 27 5.88 -13.33 6.94
CA VAL A 27 5.18 -12.47 7.89
C VAL A 27 4.56 -11.32 7.12
N VAL A 28 3.26 -11.16 7.25
CA VAL A 28 2.54 -10.00 6.71
C VAL A 28 2.50 -8.92 7.78
N ILE A 29 2.86 -7.70 7.40
CA ILE A 29 2.84 -6.52 8.26
C ILE A 29 1.84 -5.54 7.66
N PRO A 30 0.57 -5.56 8.11
CA PRO A 30 -0.38 -4.55 7.68
C PRO A 30 0.02 -3.18 8.23
N LEU A 31 -0.01 -2.17 7.38
CA LEU A 31 0.24 -0.80 7.79
C LEU A 31 -1.03 -0.25 8.44
N ALA A 32 -0.92 0.11 9.72
CA ALA A 32 -2.00 0.63 10.53
C ALA A 32 -1.46 1.69 11.49
N ASP A 33 -2.34 2.48 12.10
CA ASP A 33 -1.93 3.55 13.03
C ASP A 33 -1.52 3.01 14.41
N GLN A 34 -1.85 1.75 14.74
CA GLN A 34 -1.44 1.13 16.00
C GLN A 34 0.08 0.90 16.06
N ARG A 35 0.66 1.01 17.26
CA ARG A 35 2.08 0.75 17.53
C ARG A 35 2.24 -0.18 18.74
N PRO A 36 3.09 -1.24 18.67
CA PRO A 36 3.86 -1.67 17.51
C PRO A 36 2.96 -2.18 16.36
N LEU A 37 3.49 -2.18 15.12
CA LEU A 37 2.78 -2.76 13.98
C LEU A 37 2.57 -4.26 14.20
N GLU A 38 1.41 -4.74 13.77
CA GLU A 38 1.06 -6.15 13.91
C GLU A 38 1.82 -7.02 12.90
N ARG A 39 2.15 -8.24 13.32
CA ARG A 39 2.85 -9.24 12.53
C ARG A 39 1.98 -10.47 12.41
N ILE A 40 1.45 -10.70 11.21
CA ILE A 40 0.58 -11.82 10.91
C ILE A 40 1.44 -12.93 10.31
N GLY A 41 1.62 -14.02 11.07
CA GLY A 41 2.27 -15.23 10.60
C GLY A 41 1.37 -16.04 9.67
N LEU A 42 1.97 -17.06 9.04
CA LEU A 42 1.25 -17.96 8.13
C LEU A 42 0.08 -18.69 8.81
N ASP A 43 0.22 -18.99 10.09
CA ASP A 43 -0.76 -19.65 10.96
C ASP A 43 -2.01 -18.82 11.23
N GLN A 44 -1.98 -17.52 10.91
CA GLN A 44 -3.05 -16.56 11.16
C GLN A 44 -3.45 -15.80 9.90
N ILE A 45 -3.10 -16.33 8.72
CA ILE A 45 -3.27 -15.61 7.45
C ILE A 45 -4.74 -15.32 7.13
N GLU A 46 -5.68 -16.10 7.66
CA GLU A 46 -7.12 -15.87 7.52
C GLU A 46 -7.57 -14.52 8.10
N ARG A 47 -6.81 -13.95 9.05
CA ARG A 47 -7.09 -12.62 9.61
C ARG A 47 -7.02 -11.51 8.57
N LEU A 48 -6.35 -11.75 7.45
CA LEU A 48 -6.30 -10.79 6.36
C LEU A 48 -7.66 -10.61 5.68
N VAL A 49 -8.55 -11.60 5.71
CA VAL A 49 -9.82 -11.60 4.93
C VAL A 49 -10.62 -10.34 5.15
N ASP A 50 -10.70 -9.86 6.40
CA ASP A 50 -11.47 -8.67 6.79
C ASP A 50 -10.59 -7.52 7.29
N TRP A 51 -9.29 -7.57 6.99
CA TRP A 51 -8.37 -6.53 7.47
C TRP A 51 -8.76 -5.14 6.93
N PRO A 52 -8.92 -4.12 7.80
CA PRO A 52 -9.33 -2.78 7.39
C PRO A 52 -8.15 -1.97 6.82
N PHE A 53 -8.42 -1.22 5.75
CA PHE A 53 -7.49 -0.23 5.19
C PHE A 53 -7.89 1.18 5.63
N THR A 54 -7.65 1.49 6.91
CA THR A 54 -8.07 2.77 7.54
C THR A 54 -6.90 3.60 8.07
N SER A 55 -5.66 3.16 7.83
CA SER A 55 -4.44 3.83 8.30
C SER A 55 -4.34 5.25 7.73
N ARG A 56 -3.92 6.20 8.57
CA ARG A 56 -3.56 7.56 8.15
C ARG A 56 -2.07 7.71 7.90
N SER A 57 -1.24 6.92 8.59
CA SER A 57 0.21 6.90 8.36
C SER A 57 0.55 6.36 6.98
N THR A 58 1.50 7.00 6.29
CA THR A 58 2.05 6.51 5.02
C THR A 58 3.18 5.49 5.26
N LEU A 59 3.49 4.64 4.27
CA LEU A 59 4.61 3.70 4.37
C LEU A 59 5.95 4.41 4.61
N ALA A 60 6.19 5.56 3.97
CA ALA A 60 7.45 6.28 4.13
C ALA A 60 7.59 6.87 5.55
N GLU A 61 6.50 7.41 6.12
CA GLU A 61 6.48 7.84 7.52
C GLU A 61 6.86 6.67 8.44
N LEU A 62 6.19 5.53 8.30
CA LEU A 62 6.43 4.34 9.11
C LEU A 62 7.86 3.81 9.00
N ILE A 63 8.47 3.88 7.83
CA ILE A 63 9.88 3.50 7.61
C ILE A 63 10.81 4.51 8.28
N SER A 64 10.55 5.81 8.09
CA SER A 64 11.37 6.88 8.66
C SER A 64 11.37 6.87 10.19
N GLU A 65 10.25 6.49 10.80
CA GLU A 65 10.09 6.30 12.24
C GLU A 65 10.73 4.99 12.76
N GLY A 66 11.16 4.09 11.87
CA GLY A 66 11.64 2.76 12.25
C GLY A 66 10.53 1.81 12.74
N SER A 67 9.26 2.15 12.49
CA SER A 67 8.09 1.36 12.90
C SER A 67 7.94 0.07 12.09
N VAL A 68 8.45 0.03 10.85
CA VAL A 68 8.43 -1.17 9.99
C VAL A 68 9.68 -2.03 10.26
N PRO A 69 9.54 -3.27 10.79
CA PRO A 69 10.67 -4.13 11.08
C PRO A 69 11.24 -4.77 9.79
N LEU A 70 12.11 -4.03 9.10
CA LEU A 70 12.78 -4.47 7.87
C LEU A 70 13.97 -5.40 8.19
N GLN A 71 13.75 -6.72 8.16
CA GLN A 71 14.82 -7.70 8.42
C GLN A 71 15.86 -7.72 7.29
N SER A 72 17.15 -7.81 7.63
CA SER A 72 18.24 -7.98 6.66
C SER A 72 18.15 -9.33 5.94
N ARG A 73 18.62 -9.38 4.69
CA ARG A 73 18.62 -10.56 3.80
C ARG A 73 17.24 -11.20 3.60
N SER A 74 16.17 -10.42 3.75
CA SER A 74 14.79 -10.86 3.50
C SER A 74 14.37 -10.63 2.04
N ILE A 75 13.39 -11.40 1.59
CA ILE A 75 12.57 -11.02 0.43
C ILE A 75 11.47 -10.11 0.96
N ARG A 76 11.31 -8.93 0.37
CA ARG A 76 10.31 -7.94 0.76
C ARG A 76 9.32 -7.78 -0.37
N ILE A 77 8.03 -7.92 -0.07
CA ILE A 77 6.95 -7.72 -1.04
C ILE A 77 6.09 -6.58 -0.49
N VAL A 78 6.05 -5.47 -1.19
CA VAL A 78 5.22 -4.31 -0.82
C VAL A 78 4.04 -4.24 -1.77
N ILE A 79 2.84 -4.27 -1.21
CA ILE A 79 1.59 -4.22 -1.95
C ILE A 79 0.88 -2.92 -1.57
N SER A 80 0.74 -2.02 -2.52
CA SER A 80 0.11 -0.72 -2.32
C SER A 80 -0.42 -0.22 -3.65
N ASP A 81 -1.18 0.86 -3.63
CA ASP A 81 -1.51 1.61 -4.83
C ASP A 81 -0.48 2.68 -5.18
N PHE A 82 0.37 3.05 -4.22
CA PHE A 82 1.36 4.11 -4.35
C PHE A 82 0.79 5.46 -4.78
N LEU A 83 -0.51 5.70 -4.54
CA LEU A 83 -1.22 6.93 -4.93
C LEU A 83 -1.12 8.02 -3.86
N PHE A 84 0.08 8.26 -3.36
CA PHE A 84 0.37 9.27 -2.34
C PHE A 84 1.65 10.02 -2.70
N PRO A 85 1.82 11.29 -2.26
CA PRO A 85 2.88 12.19 -2.74
C PRO A 85 4.27 11.78 -2.22
N LEU A 86 4.81 10.73 -2.84
CA LEU A 86 6.11 10.06 -2.67
C LEU A 86 7.27 10.66 -3.48
N ASP A 87 8.48 10.69 -2.93
CA ASP A 87 9.69 10.45 -3.72
C ASP A 87 9.88 8.92 -3.87
N PRO A 88 9.59 8.34 -5.06
CA PRO A 88 9.67 6.91 -5.27
C PRO A 88 11.11 6.40 -5.17
N GLU A 89 12.12 7.20 -5.55
CA GLU A 89 13.51 6.76 -5.55
C GLU A 89 14.00 6.56 -4.11
N THR A 90 13.71 7.51 -3.23
CA THR A 90 14.05 7.40 -1.80
C THR A 90 13.34 6.22 -1.15
N LEU A 91 12.03 6.05 -1.39
CA LEU A 91 11.26 4.94 -0.80
C LEU A 91 11.80 3.58 -1.25
N VAL A 92 12.07 3.40 -2.54
CA VAL A 92 12.62 2.15 -3.08
C VAL A 92 14.01 1.88 -2.52
N LYS A 93 14.89 2.89 -2.40
CA LYS A 93 16.21 2.73 -1.79
C LYS A 93 16.11 2.27 -0.34
N GLN A 94 15.22 2.87 0.45
CA GLN A 94 14.99 2.47 1.85
C GLN A 94 14.47 1.03 1.95
N LEU A 95 13.48 0.68 1.13
CA LEU A 95 12.89 -0.67 1.09
C LEU A 95 13.85 -1.73 0.56
N ALA A 96 14.73 -1.41 -0.38
CA ALA A 96 15.70 -2.33 -0.96
C ALA A 96 16.94 -2.50 -0.07
N SER A 97 17.25 -1.50 0.76
CA SER A 97 18.41 -1.52 1.65
C SER A 97 18.42 -2.78 2.50
N SER A 98 19.51 -3.55 2.43
CA SER A 98 19.72 -4.84 3.10
C SER A 98 18.76 -5.99 2.72
N ALA A 99 17.82 -5.79 1.81
CA ALA A 99 16.97 -6.87 1.30
C ALA A 99 17.77 -7.79 0.36
N SER A 100 17.44 -9.08 0.34
CA SER A 100 17.91 -9.99 -0.71
C SER A 100 17.22 -9.69 -2.03
N THR A 101 15.92 -9.35 -1.97
CA THR A 101 15.11 -8.96 -3.14
C THR A 101 13.94 -8.11 -2.68
N LEU A 102 13.58 -7.09 -3.47
CA LEU A 102 12.39 -6.26 -3.27
C LEU A 102 11.44 -6.45 -4.45
N TRP A 103 10.18 -6.76 -4.15
CA TRP A 103 9.07 -6.80 -5.11
C TRP A 103 8.10 -5.69 -4.73
N VAL A 104 7.77 -4.84 -5.69
CA VAL A 104 6.81 -3.74 -5.53
C VAL A 104 5.62 -4.06 -6.41
N VAL A 105 4.46 -4.27 -5.80
CA VAL A 105 3.23 -4.67 -6.48
C VAL A 105 2.23 -3.53 -6.36
N GLN A 106 2.01 -2.84 -7.47
CA GLN A 106 1.00 -1.79 -7.54
C GLN A 106 -0.38 -2.39 -7.83
N VAL A 107 -1.36 -2.10 -6.99
CA VAL A 107 -2.75 -2.50 -7.20
C VAL A 107 -3.56 -1.24 -7.48
N LEU A 108 -4.14 -1.14 -8.67
CA LEU A 108 -4.96 -0.02 -9.11
C LEU A 108 -6.36 -0.48 -9.51
N GLY A 109 -7.36 0.37 -9.29
CA GLY A 109 -8.66 0.27 -9.95
C GLY A 109 -8.58 0.72 -11.41
N GLU A 110 -9.60 0.38 -12.21
CA GLU A 110 -9.63 0.66 -13.65
C GLU A 110 -9.40 2.15 -13.96
N TRP A 111 -10.11 3.05 -13.27
CA TRP A 111 -9.93 4.49 -13.47
C TRP A 111 -8.59 5.00 -12.93
N GLU A 112 -8.05 4.41 -11.86
CA GLU A 112 -6.74 4.82 -11.33
C GLU A 112 -5.59 4.47 -12.31
N ALA A 113 -5.75 3.38 -13.06
CA ALA A 113 -4.79 2.93 -14.07
C ALA A 113 -4.96 3.64 -15.44
N ASN A 114 -6.17 4.11 -15.76
CA ASN A 114 -6.47 4.83 -16.99
C ASN A 114 -7.46 5.97 -16.69
N PRO A 115 -6.97 7.05 -16.04
CA PRO A 115 -7.85 8.14 -15.62
C PRO A 115 -8.40 8.86 -16.85
N THR A 116 -9.71 9.10 -16.83
CA THR A 116 -10.40 9.89 -17.85
C THR A 116 -10.82 11.24 -17.27
N PRO A 117 -10.81 12.34 -18.06
CA PRO A 117 -11.24 13.64 -17.57
C PRO A 117 -12.68 13.59 -17.07
N VAL A 118 -12.92 14.14 -15.88
CA VAL A 118 -14.24 14.10 -15.22
C VAL A 118 -14.87 15.50 -15.09
N GLY A 119 -14.16 16.54 -15.53
CA GLY A 119 -14.60 17.94 -15.43
C GLY A 119 -14.48 18.49 -14.00
N GLY A 120 -15.33 19.46 -13.66
CA GLY A 120 -15.39 20.04 -12.30
C GLY A 120 -16.05 19.07 -11.31
N ARG A 121 -15.36 18.81 -10.20
CA ARG A 121 -15.82 18.01 -9.07
C ARG A 121 -15.59 18.76 -7.78
N ARG A 122 -16.60 18.74 -6.91
CA ARG A 122 -16.47 19.25 -5.55
C ARG A 122 -16.01 18.10 -4.65
N LEU A 123 -14.83 18.23 -4.08
CA LEU A 123 -14.43 17.42 -2.94
C LEU A 123 -15.08 17.99 -1.69
N VAL A 124 -15.69 17.12 -0.90
CA VAL A 124 -16.19 17.46 0.43
C VAL A 124 -15.39 16.64 1.42
N ASP A 125 -14.66 17.30 2.29
CA ASP A 125 -14.00 16.67 3.42
C ASP A 125 -15.07 16.21 4.42
N ASN A 126 -15.16 14.90 4.62
CA ASN A 126 -16.15 14.27 5.50
C ASN A 126 -15.90 14.60 6.99
N GLU A 127 -14.71 15.07 7.37
CA GLU A 127 -14.36 15.37 8.76
C GLU A 127 -14.63 16.84 9.12
N THR A 128 -14.43 17.76 8.17
CA THR A 128 -14.51 19.21 8.42
C THR A 128 -15.66 19.90 7.71
N ALA A 129 -16.38 19.19 6.82
CA ALA A 129 -17.29 19.77 5.83
C ALA A 129 -16.63 20.82 4.92
N GLY A 130 -15.29 20.84 4.83
CA GLY A 130 -14.56 21.70 3.92
C GLY A 130 -14.80 21.29 2.48
N GLU A 131 -15.02 22.28 1.60
CA GLU A 131 -15.32 22.03 0.19
C GLU A 131 -14.19 22.57 -0.69
N ALA A 132 -13.71 21.77 -1.64
CA ALA A 132 -12.73 22.18 -2.63
C ALA A 132 -13.22 21.80 -4.03
N ASP A 133 -13.31 22.79 -4.92
CA ASP A 133 -13.63 22.55 -6.33
C ASP A 133 -12.34 22.19 -7.09
N LEU A 134 -12.29 20.97 -7.62
CA LEU A 134 -11.19 20.47 -8.43
C LEU A 134 -11.67 20.21 -9.85
N VAL A 135 -10.83 20.58 -10.82
CA VAL A 135 -11.05 20.25 -12.23
C VAL A 135 -10.08 19.16 -12.62
N ILE A 136 -10.58 17.94 -12.85
CA ILE A 136 -9.79 16.82 -13.38
C ILE A 136 -9.84 16.90 -14.90
N ASN A 137 -8.92 17.67 -15.47
CA ASN A 137 -8.75 17.86 -16.91
C ASN A 137 -7.59 17.00 -17.45
N GLY A 138 -7.40 16.98 -18.77
CA GLY A 138 -6.31 16.22 -19.41
C GLY A 138 -4.93 16.60 -18.89
N ARG A 139 -4.67 17.90 -18.65
CA ARG A 139 -3.40 18.37 -18.09
C ARG A 139 -3.12 17.83 -16.69
N ALA A 140 -4.14 17.78 -15.83
CA ALA A 140 -4.03 17.21 -14.49
C ALA A 140 -3.77 15.70 -14.52
N ILE A 141 -4.22 15.02 -15.58
CA ILE A 141 -3.90 13.61 -15.83
C ILE A 141 -2.45 13.47 -16.33
N ASP A 142 -2.02 14.33 -17.25
CA ASP A 142 -0.65 14.33 -17.77
C ASP A 142 0.39 14.63 -16.67
N ASP A 143 0.09 15.54 -15.74
CA ASP A 143 0.96 15.85 -14.59
C ASP A 143 1.01 14.68 -13.57
N TYR A 144 0.09 13.72 -13.64
CA TYR A 144 0.00 12.56 -12.76
C TYR A 144 0.69 11.30 -13.33
N LEU A 145 0.76 11.13 -14.66
CA LEU A 145 1.34 9.98 -15.36
C LEU A 145 2.85 10.16 -15.63
#